data_AF-A0A1X7UU29-F1
#
_entry.id   AF-A0A1X7UU29-F1
#
_cell.length_a   1.000
_cell.length_b   1.000
_cell.length_c   1.000
_cell.angle_alpha   90.00
_cell.angle_beta   90.00
_cell.angle_gamma   90.00
#
_symmetry.space_group_name_H-M   'P 1'
#
loop_
_entity.id
_entity.type
_entity.pdbx_description
1 polymer ?
#
loop_
_entity_poly.entity_id
_entity_poly.type
_entity_poly.pdbx_seq_one_letter_code
_entity_poly.pdbx_strand_id
1 'polypeptide(L)'
;MQPGPIYFLTLIKCGLFGVCCEAFPKQVTYLVDECVDTGKATNTVISYFNHYLKSYGINAITVHLNAESCTGQNKNNAVMQYLA
;
A
#
# COMPACT_ATOMS: atom_id res chain seq x y z
N MET A 1 -1.30 17.38 30.59
CA MET A 1 -2.37 16.37 30.70
C MET A 1 -2.19 15.38 29.58
N GLN A 2 -1.93 14.11 29.92
CA GLN A 2 -1.87 13.02 28.95
C GLN A 2 -3.32 12.65 28.59
N PRO A 3 -3.70 12.58 27.30
CA PRO A 3 -5.03 12.13 26.94
C PRO A 3 -5.21 10.72 27.53
N GLY A 4 -6.30 10.50 28.28
CA GLY A 4 -6.61 9.18 28.81
C GLY A 4 -6.68 8.12 27.70
N PRO A 5 -6.54 6.83 28.03
CA PRO A 5 -6.54 5.76 27.03
C PRO A 5 -7.74 5.90 26.11
N ILE A 6 -7.47 6.05 24.81
CA ILE A 6 -8.49 6.13 23.77
C ILE A 6 -9.08 4.71 23.66
N TYR A 7 -10.18 4.48 24.37
CA TYR A 7 -10.91 3.22 24.33
C TYR A 7 -11.62 3.09 22.97
N PHE A 8 -11.01 2.38 22.03
CA PHE A 8 -11.75 1.84 20.90
C PHE A 8 -12.72 0.79 21.44
N LEU A 9 -14.02 0.91 21.13
CA LEU A 9 -15.06 -0.02 21.60
C LEU A 9 -14.81 -1.46 21.12
N THR A 10 -14.15 -1.63 19.98
CA THR A 10 -13.68 -2.91 19.43
C THR A 10 -12.41 -2.66 18.60
N LEU A 11 -11.35 -3.43 18.81
CA LEU A 11 -10.16 -3.39 17.95
C LEU A 11 -10.49 -4.10 16.63
N ILE A 12 -10.38 -3.39 15.51
CA ILE A 12 -10.44 -3.99 14.17
C ILE A 12 -9.01 -4.20 13.69
N LYS A 13 -8.67 -5.43 13.34
CA LYS A 13 -7.42 -5.72 12.65
C LYS A 13 -7.58 -5.28 11.21
N CYS A 14 -6.66 -4.44 10.75
CA CYS A 14 -6.62 -4.00 9.37
C CYS A 14 -5.20 -4.13 8.82
N GLY A 15 -5.11 -4.48 7.54
CA GLY A 15 -3.89 -4.31 6.74
C GLY A 15 -3.71 -2.86 6.33
N LEU A 16 -2.45 -2.45 6.21
CA LEU A 16 -2.06 -1.14 5.69
C LEU A 16 -1.13 -1.33 4.49
N PHE A 17 -1.40 -0.60 3.42
CA PHE A 17 -0.51 -0.50 2.27
C PHE A 17 -0.33 0.97 1.88
N GLY A 18 0.90 1.46 1.92
CA GLY A 18 1.22 2.85 1.60
C GLY A 18 1.99 2.98 0.31
N VAL A 19 1.61 3.93 -0.54
CA VAL A 19 2.42 4.37 -1.69
C VAL A 19 2.88 5.80 -1.42
N CYS A 20 4.20 6.00 -1.35
CA CYS A 20 4.81 7.32 -1.19
C CYS A 20 5.31 7.82 -2.54
N CYS A 21 4.91 9.03 -2.93
CA CYS A 21 5.53 9.73 -4.05
C CYS A 21 6.62 10.65 -3.50
N GLU A 22 7.87 10.45 -3.91
CA GLU A 22 8.94 11.36 -3.47
C GLU A 22 8.90 12.70 -4.21
N ALA A 23 8.44 12.71 -5.47
CA ALA A 23 8.32 13.93 -6.27
C ALA A 23 7.27 14.92 -5.71
N PHE A 24 6.27 14.41 -4.99
CA PHE A 24 5.26 15.20 -4.30
C PHE A 24 5.07 14.60 -2.91
N PRO A 25 5.48 15.28 -1.81
CA PRO A 25 5.56 14.71 -0.46
C PRO A 25 4.16 14.36 0.10
N LYS A 26 3.57 13.31 -0.47
CA LYS A 26 2.23 12.81 -0.24
C LYS A 26 2.31 11.30 -0.27
N GLN A 27 1.72 10.71 0.75
CA GLN A 27 1.54 9.27 0.85
C GLN A 27 0.05 8.97 0.75
N VAL A 28 -0.29 8.00 -0.09
CA VAL A 28 -1.64 7.43 -0.13
C VAL A 28 -1.59 6.11 0.61
N THR A 29 -2.39 6.00 1.68
CA THR A 29 -2.49 4.82 2.52
C THR A 29 -3.82 4.14 2.31
N TYR A 30 -3.78 2.89 1.89
CA TYR A 30 -4.93 2.00 1.76
C TYR A 30 -5.13 1.25 3.08
N LEU A 31 -6.33 1.36 3.63
CA LEU A 31 -6.77 0.60 4.81
C LEU A 31 -7.60 -0.58 4.34
N VAL A 32 -7.22 -1.78 4.75
CA VAL A 32 -7.86 -3.03 4.36
C VAL A 32 -8.39 -3.70 5.60
N ASP A 33 -9.71 -3.84 5.73
CA ASP A 33 -10.30 -4.59 6.82
C ASP A 33 -9.92 -6.08 6.71
N GLU A 34 -9.53 -6.72 7.81
CA GLU A 34 -9.19 -8.16 7.80
C GLU A 34 -10.34 -9.02 7.28
N CYS A 35 -11.60 -8.61 7.46
CA CYS A 35 -12.78 -9.31 6.96
C CYS A 35 -12.86 -9.34 5.42
N VAL A 36 -12.21 -8.40 4.74
CA VAL A 36 -12.19 -8.31 3.27
C VAL A 36 -10.84 -8.74 2.68
N ASP A 37 -9.86 -9.08 3.51
CA ASP A 37 -8.60 -9.64 3.03
C ASP A 37 -8.83 -11.05 2.49
N THR A 38 -8.56 -11.21 1.20
CA THR A 38 -8.75 -12.49 0.49
C THR A 38 -7.51 -13.38 0.53
N GLY A 39 -6.46 -12.99 1.26
CA GLY A 39 -5.21 -13.74 1.40
C GLY A 39 -4.34 -13.75 0.13
N LYS A 40 -4.79 -13.14 -0.97
CA LYS A 40 -4.05 -13.01 -2.23
C LYS A 40 -3.13 -11.80 -2.21
N ALA A 41 -2.19 -11.81 -1.27
CA ALA A 41 -1.37 -10.65 -0.91
C ALA A 41 -0.67 -9.99 -2.12
N THR A 42 -0.26 -10.76 -3.14
CA THR A 42 0.37 -10.22 -4.36
C THR A 42 -0.59 -9.48 -5.28
N ASN A 43 -1.75 -10.08 -5.60
CA ASN A 43 -2.75 -9.44 -6.47
C ASN A 43 -3.33 -8.20 -5.81
N THR A 44 -3.48 -8.24 -4.49
CA THR A 44 -3.92 -7.09 -3.68
C THR A 44 -2.94 -5.92 -3.81
N VAL A 45 -1.63 -6.15 -3.68
CA VAL A 45 -0.60 -5.11 -3.86
C VAL A 45 -0.62 -4.54 -5.28
N ILE A 46 -0.71 -5.40 -6.32
CA ILE A 46 -0.82 -4.95 -7.72
C ILE A 46 -2.08 -4.09 -7.91
N SER A 47 -3.20 -4.48 -7.30
CA SER A 47 -4.46 -3.76 -7.42
C SER A 47 -4.39 -2.36 -6.80
N TYR A 48 -3.84 -2.23 -5.59
CA TYR A 48 -3.64 -0.93 -4.94
C TYR A 48 -2.65 -0.06 -5.69
N PHE A 49 -1.58 -0.66 -6.23
CA PHE A 49 -0.59 0.06 -6.99
C PHE A 49 -1.14 0.56 -8.34
N ASN A 50 -1.89 -0.27 -9.07
CA ASN A 50 -2.61 0.11 -10.29
C ASN A 50 -3.63 1.22 -10.01
N HIS A 51 -4.43 1.09 -8.96
CA HIS A 51 -5.36 2.14 -8.54
C HIS A 51 -4.60 3.45 -8.23
N TYR A 52 -3.48 3.36 -7.53
CA TYR A 52 -2.66 4.53 -7.24
C TYR A 52 -2.20 5.25 -8.51
N LEU A 53 -1.64 4.53 -9.48
CA LEU A 53 -1.16 5.11 -10.74
C LEU A 53 -2.30 5.77 -11.53
N LYS A 54 -3.51 5.19 -11.52
CA LYS A 54 -4.66 5.73 -12.24
C LYS A 54 -5.28 6.96 -11.55
N SER A 55 -5.34 6.97 -10.23
CA SER A 55 -6.06 7.99 -9.47
C SER A 55 -5.18 9.15 -8.99
N TYR A 56 -3.91 8.86 -8.70
CA TYR A 56 -2.96 9.79 -8.10
C TYR A 56 -1.64 9.87 -8.86
N GLY A 57 -1.39 8.95 -9.80
CA GLY A 57 -0.22 8.99 -10.66
C GLY A 57 -0.20 10.29 -11.46
N ILE A 58 1.00 10.86 -11.56
CA ILE A 58 1.27 11.92 -12.52
C ILE A 58 1.44 11.21 -13.87
N ASN A 59 1.02 11.83 -14.97
CA ASN A 59 1.27 11.35 -16.35
C ASN A 59 2.77 11.39 -16.67
N ALA A 60 3.56 10.66 -15.90
CA ALA A 60 5.00 10.61 -15.94
C ALA A 60 5.43 9.65 -17.04
N ILE A 61 6.44 10.08 -17.79
CA ILE A 61 7.03 9.30 -18.89
C ILE A 61 7.94 8.20 -18.32
N THR A 62 8.39 8.37 -17.07
CA THR A 62 9.29 7.45 -16.37
C THR A 62 8.95 7.44 -14.89
N VAL A 63 8.86 6.24 -14.30
CA VAL A 63 8.61 6.04 -12.86
C VAL A 63 9.76 5.23 -12.29
N HIS A 64 10.39 5.74 -11.24
CA HIS A 64 11.42 5.01 -10.49
C HIS A 64 10.76 4.41 -9.26
N LEU A 65 10.85 3.09 -9.11
CA LEU A 65 10.28 2.37 -7.98
C LEU A 65 11.40 1.91 -7.04
N ASN A 66 11.34 2.40 -5.81
CA ASN A 66 12.10 1.82 -4.72
C ASN A 66 11.28 0.70 -4.08
N ALA A 67 11.83 -0.51 -4.05
CA ALA A 67 11.16 -1.68 -3.49
C ALA A 67 12.10 -2.39 -2.53
N GLU A 68 11.80 -2.32 -1.23
CA GLU A 68 12.60 -2.99 -0.20
C GLU A 68 12.37 -4.50 -0.24
N SER A 69 13.45 -5.28 -0.31
CA SER A 69 13.39 -6.73 -0.29
C SER A 69 13.26 -7.24 1.14
N CYS A 70 12.03 -7.26 1.67
CA CYS A 70 11.75 -7.88 2.96
C CYS A 70 11.77 -9.41 2.84
N THR A 71 12.56 -10.08 3.69
CA THR A 71 12.85 -11.53 3.65
C THR A 71 11.62 -12.43 3.79
N GLY A 72 10.50 -11.94 4.33
CA GLY A 72 9.28 -12.74 4.53
C GLY A 72 8.14 -12.49 3.52
N GLN A 73 8.16 -11.41 2.75
CA GLN A 73 6.99 -10.94 1.96
C GLN A 73 7.39 -10.17 0.68
N ASN A 74 8.51 -10.54 0.04
CA ASN A 74 8.96 -9.89 -1.20
C ASN A 74 7.99 -10.16 -2.37
N LYS A 75 7.28 -9.11 -2.81
CA LYS A 75 6.34 -9.13 -3.94
C LYS A 75 6.88 -8.40 -5.17
N ASN A 76 8.14 -7.97 -5.13
CA ASN A 76 8.72 -7.06 -6.11
C ASN A 76 8.71 -7.67 -7.51
N ASN A 77 9.01 -8.97 -7.64
CA ASN A 77 8.99 -9.65 -8.94
C ASN A 77 7.62 -9.57 -9.63
N ALA A 78 6.54 -9.73 -8.88
CA ALA A 78 5.19 -9.66 -9.43
C ALA A 78 4.80 -8.22 -9.82
N VAL A 79 5.23 -7.23 -9.04
CA VAL A 79 5.04 -5.81 -9.38
C VAL A 79 5.83 -5.45 -10.65
N MET A 80 7.07 -5.93 -10.77
CA MET A 80 7.89 -5.74 -11.97
C MET A 80 7.27 -6.41 -13.20
N GLN A 81 6.75 -7.64 -13.06
CA GLN A 81 6.02 -8.33 -14.13
C GLN A 81 4.74 -7.60 -14.56
N TYR A 82 4.05 -6.95 -13.62
CA TYR A 82 2.87 -6.16 -13.93
C TYR A 82 3.20 -4.87 -14.71
N LEU A 83 4.41 -4.34 -14.56
CA LEU A 83 4.87 -3.10 -15.20
C LEU A 83 5.63 -3.31 -16.52
N ALA A 84 5.99 -4.56 -16.83
CA ALA A 84 6.66 -4.94 -18.08
C ALA A 84 5.67 -4.95 -19.25
#